data_AF-A0A0L6J6J3-F1
#
_entry.id   AF-A0A0L6J6J3-F1
#
_cell.length_a   1.000
_cell.length_b   1.000
_cell.length_c   1.000
_cell.angle_alpha   90.00
_cell.angle_beta   90.00
_cell.angle_gamma   90.00
#
_symmetry.space_group_name_H-M   'P 1'
#
loop_
_entity.id
_entity.type
_entity.pdbx_description
1 polymer ?
#
loop_
_entity_poly.entity_id
_entity_poly.type
_entity_poly.pdbx_seq_one_letter_code
_entity_poly.pdbx_strand_id
1 'polypeptide(L)'
;MPGKAAKPPQGQTDWAALRALSEDEIERMAAEDIDNPATVSDDAWAQATVYVPIGKTAVHATFDRDVVAFFKQGGRGYQTRMNAVLRRYMETQQAKKAGR
;
A
#
# COMPACT_ATOMS: atom_id res chain seq x y z
N MET A 1 25.55 22.53 13.70
CA MET A 1 24.81 23.14 12.57
C MET A 1 23.34 23.15 12.94
N PRO A 2 22.66 24.31 13.13
CA PRO A 2 21.22 24.29 13.33
C PRO A 2 20.53 23.85 12.04
N GLY A 3 19.76 22.76 12.12
CA GLY A 3 19.03 22.19 11.00
C GLY A 3 17.97 23.17 10.47
N LYS A 4 17.95 23.37 9.15
CA LYS A 4 17.03 24.27 8.47
C LYS A 4 15.59 23.72 8.64
N ALA A 5 14.70 24.50 9.28
CA ALA A 5 13.30 24.12 9.44
C ALA A 5 12.65 23.94 8.05
N ALA A 6 12.03 22.76 7.82
CA ALA A 6 11.36 22.45 6.57
C ALA A 6 10.09 23.31 6.41
N LYS A 7 9.88 23.86 5.21
CA LYS A 7 8.68 24.62 4.89
C LYS A 7 7.50 23.63 4.72
N PRO A 8 6.36 23.84 5.39
CA PRO A 8 5.25 22.91 5.29
C PRO A 8 4.68 22.86 3.86
N PRO A 9 4.22 21.69 3.39
CA PRO A 9 3.61 21.55 2.08
C PRO A 9 2.33 22.39 1.97
N GLN A 10 2.06 22.92 0.77
CA GLN A 10 0.85 23.68 0.48
C GLN A 10 -0.34 22.72 0.40
N GLY A 11 -1.17 22.70 1.45
CA GLY A 11 -2.37 21.86 1.57
C GLY A 11 -3.43 22.56 2.42
N GLN A 12 -4.59 21.93 2.61
CA GLN A 12 -5.73 22.47 3.39
C GLN A 12 -5.48 22.50 4.91
N THR A 13 -4.27 22.22 5.36
CA THR A 13 -3.91 22.13 6.77
C THR A 13 -3.62 23.50 7.36
N ASP A 14 -4.31 23.86 8.44
CA ASP A 14 -3.96 25.02 9.25
C ASP A 14 -2.76 24.71 10.15
N TRP A 15 -1.58 25.06 9.64
CA TRP A 15 -0.31 24.84 10.31
C TRP A 15 -0.09 25.74 11.52
N ALA A 16 -0.76 26.89 11.61
CA ALA A 16 -0.63 27.79 12.74
C ALA A 16 -1.41 27.23 13.94
N ALA A 17 -2.64 26.75 13.70
CA ALA A 17 -3.42 26.04 14.71
C ALA A 17 -2.72 24.78 15.21
N LEU A 18 -2.16 23.96 14.31
CA LEU A 18 -1.49 22.72 14.69
C LEU A 18 -0.24 22.94 15.57
N ARG A 19 0.51 24.03 15.34
CA ARG A 19 1.68 24.39 16.18
C ARG A 19 1.31 25.02 17.52
N ALA A 20 0.10 25.54 17.65
CA ALA A 20 -0.38 26.14 18.89
C ALA A 20 -1.04 25.11 19.84
N LEU A 21 -1.24 23.89 19.37
CA LEU A 21 -1.79 22.78 20.15
C LEU A 21 -0.80 22.38 21.26
N SER A 22 -1.26 22.26 22.50
CA SER A 22 -0.41 21.86 23.62
C SER A 22 -0.17 20.35 23.65
N GLU A 23 0.90 19.92 24.32
CA GLU A 23 1.22 18.50 24.49
C GLU A 23 0.12 17.73 25.23
N ASP A 24 -0.49 18.32 26.27
CA ASP A 24 -1.60 17.72 27.01
C ASP A 24 -2.86 17.52 26.13
N GLU A 25 -3.13 18.47 25.24
CA GLU A 25 -4.24 18.40 24.31
C GLU A 25 -4.01 17.29 23.27
N ILE A 26 -2.78 17.16 22.77
CA ILE A 26 -2.36 16.10 21.85
C ILE A 26 -2.53 14.73 22.50
N GLU A 27 -2.05 14.55 23.73
CA GLU A 27 -2.11 13.28 24.44
C GLU A 27 -3.56 12.85 24.71
N ARG A 28 -4.41 13.81 25.11
CA ARG A 28 -5.85 13.56 25.27
C ARG A 28 -6.50 13.11 23.95
N MET A 29 -6.23 13.84 22.87
CA MET A 29 -6.77 13.49 21.55
C MET A 29 -6.29 12.11 21.10
N ALA A 30 -5.02 11.76 21.34
CA ALA A 30 -4.46 10.47 20.99
C ALA A 30 -5.07 9.32 21.81
N ALA A 31 -5.37 9.54 23.10
CA ALA A 31 -5.98 8.54 23.99
C ALA A 31 -7.47 8.30 23.68
N GLU A 32 -8.17 9.30 23.17
CA GLU A 32 -9.59 9.22 22.81
C GLU A 32 -9.84 8.74 21.36
N ASP A 33 -8.79 8.69 20.52
CA ASP A 33 -8.89 8.29 19.12
C ASP A 33 -9.03 6.77 18.96
N ILE A 34 -10.18 6.35 18.40
CA ILE A 34 -10.52 4.95 18.15
C ILE A 34 -9.60 4.29 17.11
N ASP A 35 -9.05 5.07 16.20
CA ASP A 35 -8.11 4.61 15.18
C ASP A 35 -6.66 4.59 15.68
N ASN A 36 -6.42 5.13 16.89
CA ASN A 36 -5.14 5.08 17.60
C ASN A 36 -5.26 4.22 18.87
N PRO A 37 -5.35 2.89 18.76
CA PRO A 37 -5.49 2.02 19.92
C PRO A 37 -4.27 2.16 20.84
N ALA A 38 -4.47 2.76 22.02
CA ALA A 38 -3.45 3.03 23.04
C ALA A 38 -2.74 1.77 23.59
N THR A 39 -3.11 0.57 23.14
CA THR A 39 -2.74 -0.72 23.73
C THR A 39 -1.97 -1.65 22.78
N VAL A 40 -1.44 -1.18 21.65
CA VAL A 40 -0.59 -2.03 20.80
C VAL A 40 0.76 -2.19 21.52
N SER A 41 0.92 -3.30 22.23
CA SER A 41 2.16 -3.64 22.93
C SER A 41 3.33 -3.76 21.95
N ASP A 42 4.56 -3.60 22.46
CA ASP A 42 5.78 -3.85 21.68
C ASP A 42 5.79 -5.24 21.04
N ASP A 43 5.20 -6.23 21.71
CA ASP A 43 5.03 -7.60 21.19
C ASP A 43 4.08 -7.66 19.97
N ALA A 44 3.05 -6.82 19.94
CA ALA A 44 2.14 -6.72 18.79
C ALA A 44 2.81 -6.03 17.61
N TRP A 45 3.66 -5.01 17.86
CA TRP A 45 4.50 -4.41 16.83
C TRP A 45 5.57 -5.37 16.31
N ALA A 46 6.17 -6.20 17.17
CA ALA A 46 7.15 -7.20 16.79
C ALA A 46 6.56 -8.30 15.89
N GLN A 47 5.26 -8.56 16.00
CA GLN A 47 4.53 -9.52 15.16
C GLN A 47 3.88 -8.88 13.93
N ALA A 48 3.96 -7.55 13.79
CA ALA A 48 3.39 -6.85 12.65
C ALA A 48 4.10 -7.30 11.36
N THR A 49 3.31 -7.81 10.41
CA THR A 49 3.84 -8.17 9.10
C THR A 49 3.88 -6.91 8.23
N VAL A 50 5.09 -6.44 7.92
CA VAL A 50 5.28 -5.35 6.96
C VAL A 50 4.87 -5.83 5.58
N TYR A 51 3.69 -5.43 5.12
CA TYR A 51 3.27 -5.66 3.75
C TYR A 51 3.97 -4.65 2.84
N VAL A 52 5.07 -5.07 2.21
CA VAL A 52 5.64 -4.34 1.09
C VAL A 52 4.85 -4.73 -0.16
N PRO A 53 4.10 -3.81 -0.81
CA PRO A 53 3.43 -4.13 -2.05
C PRO A 53 4.50 -4.56 -3.06
N ILE A 54 4.40 -5.80 -3.55
CA ILE A 54 5.29 -6.28 -4.60
C ILE A 54 5.07 -5.36 -5.80
N GLY A 55 6.06 -4.52 -6.09
CA GLY A 55 5.96 -3.51 -7.15
C GLY A 55 5.61 -4.15 -8.48
N LYS A 56 4.71 -3.50 -9.24
CA LYS A 56 4.41 -3.92 -10.61
C LYS A 56 5.41 -3.29 -11.55
N THR A 57 6.06 -4.09 -12.37
CA THR A 57 6.92 -3.58 -13.45
C THR A 57 6.05 -3.25 -14.67
N ALA A 58 6.07 -1.99 -15.10
CA ALA A 58 5.42 -1.60 -16.35
C ALA A 58 6.25 -2.08 -17.54
N VAL A 59 5.67 -2.94 -18.36
CA VAL A 59 6.31 -3.46 -19.59
C VAL A 59 5.36 -3.32 -20.76
N HIS A 60 5.91 -3.12 -21.96
CA HIS A 60 5.15 -3.24 -23.20
C HIS A 60 5.11 -4.71 -23.62
N ALA A 61 3.93 -5.28 -23.75
CA ALA A 61 3.73 -6.66 -24.20
C ALA A 61 2.63 -6.72 -25.27
N THR A 62 2.88 -7.52 -26.31
CA THR A 62 1.91 -7.80 -27.37
C THR A 62 1.22 -9.13 -27.07
N PHE A 63 -0.11 -9.16 -27.21
CA PHE A 63 -0.92 -10.35 -27.01
C PHE A 63 -1.76 -10.62 -28.25
N ASP A 64 -2.15 -11.88 -28.44
CA ASP A 64 -3.04 -12.26 -29.54
C ASP A 64 -4.39 -11.56 -29.44
N ARG A 65 -4.96 -11.24 -30.61
CA ARG A 65 -6.16 -10.41 -30.72
C ARG A 65 -7.37 -11.06 -30.04
N ASP A 66 -7.51 -12.37 -30.20
CA ASP A 66 -8.57 -13.18 -29.62
C ASP A 66 -8.47 -13.28 -28.10
N VAL A 67 -7.25 -13.43 -27.56
CA VAL A 67 -6.99 -13.40 -26.11
C VAL A 67 -7.43 -12.06 -25.52
N VAL A 68 -7.02 -10.93 -26.12
CA VAL A 68 -7.44 -9.60 -25.64
C VAL A 68 -8.96 -9.44 -25.76
N ALA A 69 -9.56 -9.89 -26.86
CA ALA A 69 -11.00 -9.82 -27.07
C ALA A 69 -11.76 -10.61 -25.99
N PHE A 70 -11.33 -11.83 -25.67
CA PHE A 70 -11.91 -12.67 -24.62
C PHE A 70 -11.91 -11.95 -23.26
N PHE A 71 -10.78 -11.41 -22.81
CA PHE A 71 -10.72 -10.74 -21.51
C PHE A 71 -11.51 -9.43 -21.46
N LYS A 72 -11.61 -8.72 -22.60
CA LYS A 72 -12.41 -7.48 -22.71
C LYS A 72 -13.91 -7.71 -22.58
N GLN A 73 -14.43 -8.91 -22.87
CA GLN A 73 -15.86 -9.23 -22.68
C GLN A 73 -16.32 -9.00 -21.23
N GLY A 74 -15.43 -9.24 -20.25
CA GLY A 74 -15.71 -8.98 -18.83
C GLY A 74 -15.59 -7.52 -18.39
N GLY A 75 -15.49 -6.56 -19.32
CA GLY A 75 -15.45 -5.13 -19.03
C GLY A 75 -14.20 -4.65 -18.28
N ARG A 76 -14.37 -3.58 -17.49
CA ARG A 76 -13.29 -2.90 -16.74
C ARG A 76 -12.47 -3.90 -15.92
N GLY A 77 -11.15 -3.70 -15.88
CA GLY A 77 -10.23 -4.57 -15.13
C GLY A 77 -9.75 -5.82 -15.89
N TYR A 78 -9.94 -5.88 -17.21
CA TYR A 78 -9.47 -7.01 -18.03
C TYR A 78 -7.96 -7.26 -17.89
N GLN A 79 -7.14 -6.20 -17.80
CA GLN A 79 -5.70 -6.31 -17.57
C GLN A 79 -5.38 -6.97 -16.22
N THR A 80 -6.13 -6.62 -15.17
CA THR A 80 -5.98 -7.25 -13.85
C THR A 80 -6.30 -8.74 -13.90
N ARG A 81 -7.36 -9.13 -14.63
CA ARG A 81 -7.71 -10.55 -14.85
C ARG A 81 -6.64 -11.29 -15.65
N MET A 82 -6.12 -10.68 -16.73
CA MET A 82 -5.00 -11.25 -17.48
C MET A 82 -3.79 -11.48 -16.58
N ASN A 83 -3.41 -10.48 -15.77
CA ASN A 83 -2.29 -10.59 -14.85
C ASN A 83 -2.49 -11.69 -13.79
N ALA A 84 -3.72 -11.86 -13.27
CA ALA A 84 -4.02 -12.93 -12.32
C ALA A 84 -3.82 -14.33 -12.93
N VAL A 85 -4.19 -14.52 -14.20
CA VAL A 85 -3.95 -15.78 -14.92
C VAL A 85 -2.46 -16.04 -15.10
N LEU A 86 -1.70 -15.03 -15.54
CA LEU A 86 -0.25 -15.14 -15.69
C LEU A 86 0.44 -15.48 -14.36
N ARG A 87 -0.01 -14.84 -13.26
CA ARG A 87 0.49 -15.10 -11.92
C ARG A 87 0.25 -16.55 -11.49
N ARG A 88 -0.97 -17.05 -11.66
CA ARG A 88 -1.31 -18.44 -11.30
C ARG A 88 -0.48 -19.44 -12.11
N TYR A 89 -0.26 -19.16 -13.39
CA TYR A 89 0.62 -19.98 -14.23
C TYR A 89 2.06 -19.98 -13.71
N MET A 90 2.62 -18.81 -13.41
CA MET A 90 3.96 -18.67 -12.82
C MET A 90 4.08 -19.45 -11.50
N GLU A 91 3.15 -19.28 -10.57
CA GLU A 91 3.14 -19.99 -9.27
C GLU A 91 3.11 -21.51 -9.47
N THR A 92 2.26 -22.00 -10.39
CA THR A 92 2.18 -23.43 -10.71
C THR A 92 3.50 -23.98 -11.26
N GLN A 93 4.17 -23.22 -12.14
CA GLN A 93 5.45 -23.65 -12.71
C GLN A 93 6.59 -23.62 -11.67
N GLN A 94 6.61 -22.64 -10.79
CA GLN A 94 7.58 -22.58 -9.69
C GLN A 94 7.40 -23.76 -8.73
N ALA A 95 6.16 -24.10 -8.36
CA ALA A 95 5.88 -25.25 -7.51
C ALA A 95 6.37 -26.57 -8.14
N LYS A 96 6.14 -26.76 -9.45
CA LYS A 96 6.65 -27.93 -10.20
C LYS A 96 8.18 -27.99 -10.23
N LYS A 97 8.85 -26.84 -10.31
CA LYS A 97 10.32 -26.77 -10.32
C LYS A 97 10.91 -27.04 -8.93
N ALA A 98 10.25 -26.60 -7.87
CA ALA A 98 10.69 -26.83 -6.48
C ALA A 98 10.50 -28.28 -6.02
N GLY A 99 9.58 -29.03 -6.65
CA GLY A 99 9.37 -30.46 -6.40
C GLY A 99 10.19 -31.41 -7.29
N ARG A 100 11.10 -30.89 -8.13
CA ARG A 100 12.10 -31.67 -8.89
C ARG A 100 13.48 -31.42 -8.31
#